data_AF-A0A6M3LVL8-F1
#
_entry.id   AF-A0A6M3LVL8-F1
#
_cell.length_a   1.000
_cell.length_b   1.000
_cell.length_c   1.000
_cell.angle_alpha   90.00
_cell.angle_beta   90.00
_cell.angle_gamma   90.00
#
_symmetry.space_group_name_H-M   'P 1'
#
loop_
_entity.id
_entity.type
_entity.pdbx_description
1 polymer ?
#
loop_
_entity_poly.entity_id
_entity_poly.type
_entity_poly.pdbx_seq_one_letter_code
_entity_poly.pdbx_strand_id
1 'polypeptide(L)'
;MKIVAQTNKGWMLESSKMEIKEQIADLKVNLEVYKGREKDLLERSGVVKSITSLVADLKKTEKSLTIQKSTTKKLRKSREDALQSVCLKISTSIDKLLTEGEASIEIDEGKVKIGWIIANKFHPLASLSQGEMAE
;
A
#
# COMPACT_ATOMS: atom_id res chain seq x y z
N MET A 1 77.17 -11.39 40.27
CA MET A 1 75.71 -11.44 40.58
C MET A 1 74.79 -10.92 39.45
N LYS A 2 75.18 -10.87 38.16
CA LYS A 2 74.29 -10.39 37.07
C LYS A 2 73.56 -11.49 36.28
N ILE A 3 74.08 -12.71 36.26
CA ILE A 3 73.58 -13.81 35.41
C ILE A 3 72.25 -14.36 35.93
N VAL A 4 72.10 -14.52 37.26
CA VAL A 4 70.90 -15.10 37.90
C VAL A 4 69.65 -14.24 37.71
N ALA A 5 69.80 -12.92 37.64
CA ALA A 5 68.68 -12.00 37.43
C ALA A 5 68.17 -11.98 35.97
N GLN A 6 69.05 -12.29 35.00
CA GLN A 6 68.67 -12.40 33.59
C GLN A 6 67.97 -13.72 33.29
N THR A 7 68.42 -14.84 33.88
CA THR A 7 67.73 -16.12 33.76
C THR A 7 66.33 -16.06 34.37
N ASN A 8 66.15 -15.53 35.59
CA ASN A 8 64.80 -15.44 36.18
C ASN A 8 63.82 -14.56 35.36
N LYS A 9 64.29 -13.50 34.70
CA LYS A 9 63.45 -12.69 33.81
C LYS A 9 63.05 -13.42 32.51
N GLY A 10 63.93 -14.25 31.96
CA GLY A 10 63.64 -15.05 30.77
C GLY A 10 62.54 -16.07 31.01
N TRP A 11 62.60 -16.78 32.14
CA TRP A 11 61.62 -17.83 32.49
C TRP A 11 60.23 -17.25 32.79
N MET A 12 60.15 -16.07 33.43
CA MET A 12 58.87 -15.38 33.63
C MET A 12 58.23 -14.92 32.31
N LEU A 13 59.02 -14.39 31.37
CA LEU A 13 58.51 -13.96 30.06
C LEU A 13 57.99 -15.13 29.22
N GLU A 14 58.60 -16.31 29.36
CA GLU A 14 58.21 -17.51 28.63
C GLU A 14 56.94 -18.15 29.21
N SER A 15 56.79 -18.15 30.55
CA SER A 15 55.55 -18.52 31.24
C SER A 15 54.37 -17.64 30.82
N SER A 16 54.55 -16.31 30.87
CA SER A 16 53.48 -15.38 30.49
C SER A 16 53.08 -15.49 29.02
N LYS A 17 54.02 -15.82 28.11
CA LYS A 17 53.71 -16.11 26.71
C LYS A 17 52.89 -17.38 26.53
N MET A 18 53.13 -18.41 27.35
CA MET A 18 52.32 -19.64 27.35
C MET A 18 50.90 -19.36 27.84
N GLU A 19 50.77 -18.67 28.98
CA GLU A 19 49.47 -18.29 29.55
C GLU A 19 48.62 -17.46 28.58
N ILE A 20 49.25 -16.50 27.86
CA ILE A 20 48.55 -15.70 26.83
C ILE A 20 48.07 -16.57 25.67
N LYS A 21 48.85 -17.57 25.24
CA LYS A 21 48.44 -18.46 24.14
C LYS A 21 47.27 -19.35 24.53
N GLU A 22 47.24 -19.84 25.77
CA GLU A 22 46.11 -20.61 26.31
C GLU A 22 44.86 -19.75 26.38
N GLN A 23 44.96 -18.52 26.90
CA GLN A 23 43.83 -17.58 26.92
C GLN A 23 43.29 -17.27 25.51
N ILE A 24 44.18 -17.12 24.51
CA ILE A 24 43.77 -16.91 23.12
C ILE A 24 43.04 -18.14 22.56
N ALA A 25 43.50 -19.35 22.90
CA ALA A 25 42.84 -20.58 22.48
C ALA A 25 41.44 -20.70 23.10
N ASP A 26 41.31 -20.43 24.39
CA ASP A 26 40.03 -20.45 25.11
C ASP A 26 39.05 -19.40 24.57
N LEU A 27 39.54 -18.19 24.26
CA LEU A 27 38.72 -17.14 23.63
C LEU A 27 38.22 -17.54 22.25
N LYS A 28 39.03 -18.24 21.44
CA LYS A 28 38.60 -18.75 20.13
C LYS A 28 37.52 -19.83 20.26
N VAL A 29 37.67 -20.74 21.22
CA VAL A 29 36.67 -21.78 21.49
C VAL A 29 35.36 -21.14 21.93
N ASN A 30 35.41 -20.19 22.87
CA ASN A 30 34.23 -19.48 23.34
C ASN A 30 33.53 -18.70 22.22
N LEU A 31 34.29 -18.08 21.32
CA LEU A 31 33.73 -17.34 20.19
C LEU A 31 32.93 -18.25 19.24
N GLU A 32 33.40 -19.46 18.96
CA GLU A 32 32.64 -20.42 18.15
C GLU A 32 31.38 -20.94 18.88
N VAL A 33 31.45 -21.14 20.20
CA VAL A 33 30.26 -21.49 21.01
C VAL A 33 29.22 -20.37 20.98
N TYR A 34 29.63 -19.10 21.06
CA TYR A 34 28.70 -17.97 20.99
C TYR A 34 28.05 -17.84 19.61
N LYS A 35 28.81 -18.03 18.52
CA LYS A 35 28.23 -18.07 17.16
C LYS A 35 27.22 -19.20 16.99
N GLY A 36 27.50 -20.38 17.53
CA GLY A 36 26.57 -21.51 17.52
C GLY A 36 25.28 -21.18 18.27
N ARG A 37 25.39 -20.61 19.47
CA ARG A 37 24.23 -20.20 20.28
C ARG A 37 23.41 -19.09 19.63
N GLU A 38 24.05 -18.14 18.95
CA GLU A 38 23.38 -17.07 18.21
C GLU A 38 22.55 -17.65 17.04
N LYS A 39 23.13 -18.57 16.28
CA LYS A 39 22.43 -19.26 15.20
C LYS A 39 21.24 -20.07 15.72
N ASP A 40 21.43 -20.82 16.80
CA ASP A 40 20.35 -21.58 17.45
C ASP A 40 19.24 -20.67 17.99
N LEU A 41 19.58 -19.49 18.52
CA LEU A 41 18.60 -18.49 18.96
C LEU A 41 17.81 -17.91 17.78
N LEU A 42 18.47 -17.61 16.66
CA LEU A 42 17.80 -17.12 15.44
C LEU A 42 16.88 -18.18 14.83
N GLU A 43 17.27 -19.45 14.86
CA GLU A 43 16.45 -20.57 14.38
C GLU A 43 15.29 -20.89 15.33
N ARG A 44 15.54 -20.91 16.66
CA ARG A 44 14.52 -21.18 17.69
C ARG A 44 13.51 -20.05 17.87
N SER A 45 13.95 -18.80 17.70
CA SER A 45 13.05 -17.64 17.81
C SER A 45 11.97 -17.63 16.74
N GLY A 46 12.10 -18.46 15.69
CA GLY A 46 11.10 -18.57 14.61
C GLY A 46 10.94 -17.28 13.80
N VAL A 47 11.69 -16.23 14.14
CA VAL A 47 11.56 -14.87 13.60
C VAL A 47 11.74 -14.90 12.09
N VAL A 48 12.69 -15.69 11.57
CA VAL A 48 12.93 -15.81 10.13
C VAL A 48 11.72 -16.45 9.42
N LYS A 49 11.10 -17.49 10.00
CA LYS A 49 9.91 -18.13 9.42
C LYS A 49 8.70 -17.19 9.48
N SER A 50 8.50 -16.50 10.60
CA SER A 50 7.42 -15.53 10.78
C SER A 50 7.56 -14.34 9.83
N ILE A 51 8.75 -13.77 9.68
CA ILE A 51 9.02 -12.70 8.71
C ILE A 51 8.76 -13.18 7.29
N THR A 52 9.22 -14.38 6.93
CA THR A 52 9.02 -14.94 5.59
C THR A 52 7.53 -15.14 5.28
N SER A 53 6.76 -15.66 6.25
CA SER A 53 5.30 -15.80 6.13
C SER A 53 4.62 -14.45 5.98
N LEU A 54 4.95 -13.47 6.84
CA LEU A 54 4.36 -12.14 6.79
C LEU A 54 4.65 -11.42 5.47
N VAL A 55 5.86 -11.57 4.93
CA VAL A 55 6.22 -11.01 3.61
C VAL A 55 5.43 -11.69 2.49
N ALA A 56 5.20 -13.00 2.57
CA ALA A 56 4.36 -13.72 1.60
C ALA A 56 2.89 -13.25 1.65
N ASP A 57 2.34 -13.09 2.86
CA ASP A 57 0.98 -12.59 3.08
C ASP A 57 0.80 -11.14 2.62
N LEU A 58 1.82 -10.30 2.84
CA LEU A 58 1.85 -8.92 2.39
C LEU A 58 1.83 -8.85 0.85
N LYS A 59 2.68 -9.63 0.17
CA LYS A 59 2.66 -9.73 -1.30
C LYS A 59 1.31 -10.22 -1.85
N LYS A 60 0.66 -11.16 -1.16
CA LYS A 60 -0.69 -11.64 -1.54
C LYS A 60 -1.73 -10.53 -1.40
N THR A 61 -1.66 -9.78 -0.31
CA THR A 61 -2.57 -8.66 -0.02
C THR A 61 -2.37 -7.52 -1.02
N GLU A 62 -1.13 -7.18 -1.37
CA GLU A 62 -0.82 -6.16 -2.40
C GLU A 62 -1.36 -6.53 -3.78
N LYS A 63 -1.24 -7.81 -4.17
CA LYS A 63 -1.84 -8.31 -5.41
C LYS A 63 -3.36 -8.18 -5.39
N SER A 64 -3.99 -8.57 -4.28
CA SER A 64 -5.45 -8.45 -4.10
C SER A 64 -5.90 -6.99 -4.18
N LEU A 65 -5.19 -6.08 -3.52
CA LEU A 65 -5.46 -4.64 -3.56
C LEU A 65 -5.34 -4.08 -4.98
N THR A 66 -4.34 -4.51 -5.74
CA THR A 66 -4.15 -4.08 -7.15
C THR A 66 -5.31 -4.53 -8.02
N ILE A 67 -5.77 -5.78 -7.86
CA ILE A 67 -6.94 -6.31 -8.56
C ILE A 67 -8.18 -5.51 -8.18
N GLN A 68 -8.45 -5.32 -6.88
CA GLN A 68 -9.61 -4.56 -6.41
C GLN A 68 -9.62 -3.12 -6.95
N LYS A 69 -8.49 -2.41 -6.91
CA LYS A 69 -8.37 -1.06 -7.49
C LYS A 69 -8.73 -1.07 -8.98
N SER A 70 -8.24 -2.06 -9.74
CA SER A 70 -8.56 -2.18 -11.16
C SER A 70 -10.05 -2.45 -11.40
N THR A 71 -10.66 -3.30 -10.57
CA THR A 71 -12.09 -3.61 -10.63
C THR A 71 -12.94 -2.40 -10.29
N THR A 72 -12.61 -1.65 -9.24
CA THR A 72 -13.30 -0.41 -8.89
C THR A 72 -13.18 0.63 -10.00
N LYS A 73 -12.02 0.75 -10.65
CA LYS A 73 -11.85 1.65 -11.80
C LYS A 73 -12.75 1.23 -12.97
N LYS A 74 -12.82 -0.07 -13.28
CA LYS A 74 -13.73 -0.59 -14.32
C LYS A 74 -15.20 -0.36 -13.98
N LEU A 75 -15.61 -0.61 -12.74
CA LEU A 75 -16.98 -0.39 -12.28
C LEU A 75 -17.37 1.09 -12.31
N ARG A 76 -16.47 1.99 -11.90
CA ARG A 76 -16.71 3.45 -12.01
C ARG A 76 -16.90 3.87 -13.46
N LYS A 77 -15.99 3.45 -14.35
CA LYS A 77 -16.12 3.75 -15.78
C LYS A 77 -17.43 3.19 -16.37
N SER A 78 -17.76 1.94 -16.09
CA SER A 78 -19.01 1.33 -16.56
C SER A 78 -20.25 2.07 -16.03
N ARG A 79 -20.21 2.57 -14.79
CA ARG A 79 -21.29 3.37 -14.22
C ARG A 79 -21.39 4.73 -14.90
N GLU A 80 -20.27 5.40 -15.14
CA GLU A 80 -20.22 6.68 -15.87
C GLU A 80 -20.76 6.52 -17.30
N ASP A 81 -20.32 5.50 -18.04
CA ASP A 81 -20.78 5.19 -19.39
C ASP A 81 -22.31 4.95 -19.41
N ALA A 82 -22.82 4.19 -18.43
CA ALA A 82 -24.25 3.93 -18.28
C ALA A 82 -25.05 5.21 -17.95
N LEU A 83 -24.55 6.03 -17.02
CA LEU A 83 -25.18 7.30 -16.66
C LEU A 83 -25.20 8.26 -17.86
N GLN A 84 -24.10 8.37 -18.60
CA GLN A 84 -24.03 9.21 -19.79
C GLN A 84 -25.01 8.74 -20.86
N SER A 85 -25.12 7.43 -21.09
CA SER A 85 -26.10 6.86 -22.02
C SER A 85 -27.54 7.18 -21.63
N VAL A 86 -27.87 7.08 -20.34
CA VAL A 86 -29.22 7.40 -19.83
C VAL A 86 -29.49 8.89 -19.94
N CYS A 87 -28.55 9.76 -19.55
CA CYS A 87 -28.72 11.20 -19.66
C CYS A 87 -28.93 11.63 -21.12
N LEU A 88 -28.18 11.04 -22.06
CA LEU A 88 -28.33 11.34 -23.48
C LEU A 88 -29.72 10.94 -24.00
N LYS A 89 -30.24 9.77 -23.59
CA LYS A 89 -31.62 9.37 -23.92
C LYS A 89 -32.66 10.32 -23.34
N ILE A 90 -32.50 10.73 -22.09
CA ILE A 90 -33.41 11.68 -21.44
C ILE A 90 -33.38 13.02 -22.16
N SER A 91 -32.20 13.56 -22.46
CA SER A 91 -32.04 14.81 -23.22
C SER A 91 -32.76 14.72 -24.57
N THR A 92 -32.50 13.66 -25.36
CA THR A 92 -33.15 13.49 -26.66
C THR A 92 -34.67 13.33 -26.56
N SER A 93 -35.17 12.71 -25.49
CA SER A 93 -36.61 12.61 -25.24
C SER A 93 -37.22 13.97 -24.86
N ILE A 94 -36.52 14.78 -24.07
CA ILE A 94 -36.95 16.12 -23.69
C ILE A 94 -36.92 17.06 -24.91
N ASP A 95 -35.85 17.04 -25.70
CA ASP A 95 -35.72 17.85 -26.92
C ASP A 95 -36.81 17.56 -27.95
N LYS A 96 -37.41 16.36 -27.93
CA LYS A 96 -38.54 16.00 -28.81
C LYS A 96 -39.89 16.52 -28.34
N LEU A 97 -40.01 16.91 -27.07
CA LEU A 97 -41.26 17.36 -26.47
C LEU A 97 -41.45 18.88 -26.54
N LEU A 98 -40.44 19.65 -26.96
CA LEU A 98 -40.52 21.11 -26.99
C LEU A 98 -40.09 21.67 -28.35
N THR A 99 -40.79 22.71 -28.79
CA THR A 99 -40.57 23.43 -30.05
C THR A 99 -39.48 24.51 -29.95
N GLU A 100 -39.15 24.97 -28.73
CA GLU A 100 -38.12 25.98 -28.45
C GLU A 100 -37.33 25.67 -27.15
N GLY A 101 -36.01 25.93 -27.16
CA GLY A 101 -35.11 25.72 -26.01
C GLY A 101 -34.21 24.48 -26.12
N GLU A 102 -33.26 24.32 -25.20
CA GLU A 102 -32.35 23.16 -25.12
C GLU A 102 -32.54 22.40 -23.79
N ALA A 103 -32.61 21.07 -23.84
CA ALA A 103 -32.60 20.25 -22.63
C ALA A 103 -31.24 20.36 -21.91
N SER A 104 -31.28 20.49 -20.58
CA SER A 104 -30.09 20.51 -19.74
C SER A 104 -30.21 19.50 -18.60
N ILE A 105 -29.18 18.66 -18.48
CA ILE A 105 -29.04 17.69 -17.39
C ILE A 105 -27.73 17.99 -16.67
N GLU A 106 -27.84 18.48 -15.44
CA GLU A 106 -26.70 18.77 -14.58
C GLU A 106 -26.59 17.70 -13.49
N ILE A 107 -25.41 17.11 -13.35
CA ILE A 107 -25.11 16.19 -12.24
C ILE A 107 -24.17 16.92 -11.29
N ASP A 108 -24.68 17.30 -10.13
CA ASP A 108 -23.96 18.07 -9.12
C ASP A 108 -24.00 17.34 -7.77
N GLU A 109 -22.83 17.01 -7.22
CA GLU A 109 -22.66 16.33 -5.92
C GLU A 109 -23.58 15.12 -5.68
N GLY A 110 -23.89 14.35 -6.73
CA GLY A 110 -24.75 13.16 -6.63
C GLY A 110 -26.26 13.45 -6.71
N LYS A 111 -26.66 14.71 -6.93
CA LYS A 111 -28.02 15.09 -7.31
C LYS A 111 -28.07 15.32 -8.82
N VAL A 112 -29.07 14.74 -9.48
CA VAL A 112 -29.34 14.97 -10.90
C VAL A 112 -30.41 16.04 -11.01
N LYS A 113 -30.08 17.18 -11.60
CA LYS A 113 -31.04 18.23 -11.97
C LYS A 113 -31.35 18.07 -13.45
N ILE A 114 -32.63 17.93 -13.75
CA ILE A 114 -33.13 17.82 -15.12
C ILE A 114 -34.03 19.04 -15.36
N GLY A 115 -33.82 19.74 -16.46
CA GLY A 115 -34.59 20.91 -16.85
C GLY A 115 -34.25 21.36 -18.26
N TRP A 116 -34.59 22.60 -18.57
CA TRP A 116 -34.44 23.21 -19.90
C TRP A 116 -33.92 24.63 -19.78
N ILE A 117 -33.20 25.06 -20.80
CA ILE A 117 -32.72 26.42 -20.94
C ILE A 117 -33.61 27.12 -21.97
N ILE A 118 -34.44 28.04 -21.49
CA ILE A 118 -35.32 28.88 -22.31
C ILE A 118 -34.93 30.34 -22.05
N ALA A 119 -34.72 31.13 -23.11
CA ALA A 119 -34.32 32.53 -22.99
C ALA A 119 -33.15 32.76 -22.02
N ASN A 120 -32.15 31.86 -22.05
CA ASN A 120 -30.94 31.89 -21.22
C ASN A 120 -31.17 31.67 -19.70
N LYS A 121 -32.31 31.09 -19.30
CA LYS A 121 -32.62 30.72 -17.91
C LYS A 121 -32.90 29.23 -17.79
N PHE A 122 -32.36 28.61 -16.75
CA PHE A 122 -32.65 27.21 -16.42
C PHE A 122 -33.97 27.10 -15.67
N HIS A 123 -34.90 26.33 -16.21
CA HIS A 123 -36.16 25.99 -15.56
C HIS A 123 -36.17 24.48 -15.27
N PRO A 124 -36.28 24.06 -13.99
CA PRO A 124 -36.39 22.66 -13.61
C PRO A 124 -37.61 21.95 -14.20
N LEU A 125 -37.52 20.62 -14.38
CA LEU A 125 -38.63 19.79 -14.89
C LEU A 125 -39.98 20.07 -14.19
N ALA A 126 -39.92 20.11 -12.86
CA ALA A 126 -41.09 20.30 -11.99
C ALA A 126 -41.67 21.74 -12.01
N SER A 127 -41.02 22.67 -12.70
CA SER A 127 -41.40 24.10 -12.71
C SER A 127 -42.10 24.55 -13.98
N LEU A 128 -42.22 23.70 -15.01
CA LEU A 128 -43.03 24.03 -16.18
C LEU A 128 -44.51 24.04 -15.83
N SER A 129 -45.23 24.95 -16.48
CA SER A 129 -46.68 24.98 -16.45
C SER A 129 -47.26 23.74 -17.16
N GLN A 130 -48.48 23.34 -16.80
CA GLN A 130 -49.17 22.23 -17.47
C GLN A 130 -49.37 22.44 -18.98
N GLY A 131 -49.35 23.69 -19.46
CA GLY A 131 -49.43 24.01 -20.89
C GLY A 131 -48.13 23.78 -21.65
N GLU A 132 -46.97 23.83 -20.98
CA GLU A 132 -45.66 23.53 -21.58
C GLU A 132 -45.30 22.04 -21.51
N MET A 133 -45.97 21.28 -20.64
CA MET A 133 -45.82 19.81 -20.56
C MET A 133 -46.78 19.05 -21.49
N ALA A 134 -47.74 19.73 -22.11
CA ALA A 134 -48.83 19.13 -22.87
C ALA A 134 -48.86 19.64 -24.31
N GLU A 135 -47.85 19.29 -25.11
CA GLU A 135 -47.97 19.15 -26.57
C GLU A 135 -46.98 18.11 -27.10
#